data_AF-X1P7B2-F1
#
_entry.id   AF-X1P7B2-F1
#
_cell.length_a   1.000
_cell.length_b   1.000
_cell.length_c   1.000
_cell.angle_alpha   90.00
_cell.angle_beta   90.00
_cell.angle_gamma   90.00
#
_symmetry.space_group_name_H-M   'P 1'
#
loop_
_entity.id
_entity.type
_entity.pdbx_description
1 polymer ?
#
loop_
_entity_poly.entity_id
_entity_poly.type
_entity_poly.pdbx_seq_one_letter_code
_entity_poly.pdbx_strand_id
1 'polypeptide(L)'
;ITFKEQKGELITRCLFNDCDSDSKGNEAHLYFDSETGQYHCKKCGKKGNIITLAKHFGDSTDTVGLYPRNRRGNAQKDPEFNPSLVEECCQNLPDRIRQYLNARGITDPIIEEYRLGWGKFYGRWWITIPIEDIDGNFVFFKLRRDPAVDTKKKKMTYPKGVQAQIYDWQTVQNVAHKLVVCEGELDRLLLMSKGIPAVTSTHGAMSFKKEWVKYLQKWPEVYVGYEQR
;
A
#
# COMPACT_ATOMS: atom_id res chain seq x y z
N ILE A 1 -23.58 8.62 38.50
CA ILE A 1 -22.30 9.35 38.70
C ILE A 1 -22.17 10.47 37.68
N THR A 2 -21.49 11.56 38.04
CA THR A 2 -21.03 12.57 37.06
C THR A 2 -19.83 12.00 36.29
N PHE A 3 -18.83 11.49 37.02
CA PHE A 3 -17.75 10.64 36.52
C PHE A 3 -17.05 9.96 37.71
N LYS A 4 -16.18 8.98 37.44
CA LYS A 4 -15.31 8.30 38.40
C LYS A 4 -13.93 8.11 37.78
N GLU A 5 -12.86 8.37 38.53
CA GLU A 5 -11.51 8.03 38.10
C GLU A 5 -11.05 6.71 38.73
N GLN A 6 -10.47 5.83 37.93
CA GLN A 6 -9.93 4.56 38.39
C GLN A 6 -8.79 4.10 37.47
N LYS A 7 -7.60 3.87 38.03
CA LYS A 7 -6.44 3.29 37.33
C LYS A 7 -6.06 3.99 36.01
N GLY A 8 -6.11 5.33 35.99
CA GLY A 8 -5.80 6.10 34.78
C GLY A 8 -6.93 6.13 33.74
N GLU A 9 -8.12 5.66 34.10
CA GLU A 9 -9.32 5.77 33.28
C GLU A 9 -10.37 6.65 33.97
N LEU A 10 -11.04 7.48 33.16
CA LEU A 10 -12.21 8.27 33.50
C LEU A 10 -13.46 7.49 33.05
N ILE A 11 -14.33 7.15 34.00
CA ILE A 11 -15.54 6.35 33.77
C ILE A 11 -16.76 7.26 33.94
N THR A 12 -17.62 7.31 32.93
CA THR A 12 -18.84 8.12 32.94
C THR A 12 -19.99 7.40 32.25
N ARG A 13 -21.19 7.98 32.31
CA ARG A 13 -22.36 7.50 31.57
C ARG A 13 -22.13 7.62 30.07
N CYS A 14 -22.71 6.71 29.32
CA CYS A 14 -22.64 6.68 27.88
C CYS A 14 -23.26 7.95 27.29
N LEU A 15 -22.49 8.59 26.41
CA LEU A 15 -22.88 9.83 25.73
C LEU A 15 -23.53 9.56 24.35
N PHE A 16 -23.60 8.29 23.93
CA PHE A 16 -23.99 7.90 22.57
C PHE A 16 -25.36 7.24 22.51
N ASN A 17 -25.69 6.45 23.52
CA ASN A 17 -26.91 5.65 23.62
C ASN A 17 -27.32 5.58 25.09
N ASP A 18 -28.54 5.17 25.34
CA ASP A 18 -29.08 4.98 26.69
C ASP A 18 -28.60 3.66 27.32
N CYS A 19 -27.27 3.54 27.47
CA CYS A 19 -26.62 2.32 27.97
C CYS A 19 -26.70 2.18 29.48
N ASP A 20 -26.97 3.24 30.21
CA ASP A 20 -26.89 3.27 31.67
C ASP A 20 -28.27 3.47 32.33
N SER A 21 -29.37 3.27 31.59
CA SER A 21 -30.74 3.39 32.10
C SER A 21 -31.12 2.30 33.11
N ASP A 22 -30.49 1.14 33.03
CA ASP A 22 -30.63 -0.01 33.93
C ASP A 22 -29.50 -0.11 34.98
N SER A 23 -28.56 0.85 34.98
CA SER A 23 -27.38 0.80 35.84
C SER A 23 -27.71 1.17 37.29
N LYS A 24 -27.12 0.43 38.25
CA LYS A 24 -27.38 0.63 39.70
C LYS A 24 -26.23 1.36 40.38
N GLY A 25 -26.56 2.30 41.25
CA GLY A 25 -25.57 3.04 42.05
C GLY A 25 -24.58 3.82 41.19
N ASN A 26 -23.31 3.41 41.23
CA ASN A 26 -22.20 4.11 40.56
C ASN A 26 -21.69 3.42 39.29
N GLU A 27 -22.44 2.46 38.75
CA GLU A 27 -22.12 1.77 37.50
C GLU A 27 -22.23 2.73 36.31
N ALA A 28 -21.23 2.67 35.43
CA ALA A 28 -21.25 3.32 34.14
C ALA A 28 -20.29 2.62 33.17
N HIS A 29 -20.62 2.65 31.87
CA HIS A 29 -19.97 1.78 30.89
C HIS A 29 -19.08 2.51 29.86
N LEU A 30 -18.96 3.83 29.92
CA LEU A 30 -18.11 4.61 29.03
C LEU A 30 -16.79 4.97 29.72
N TYR A 31 -15.71 4.42 29.20
CA TYR A 31 -14.35 4.58 29.70
C TYR A 31 -13.58 5.53 28.80
N PHE A 32 -12.79 6.41 29.40
CA PHE A 32 -11.85 7.33 28.77
C PHE A 32 -10.46 7.06 29.31
N ASP A 33 -9.49 6.90 28.44
CA ASP A 33 -8.08 6.86 28.80
C ASP A 33 -7.59 8.28 29.14
N SER A 34 -7.05 8.47 30.34
CA SER A 34 -6.69 9.80 30.85
C SER A 34 -5.48 10.43 30.14
N GLU A 35 -4.62 9.65 29.50
CA GLU A 35 -3.44 10.14 28.78
C GLU A 35 -3.74 10.45 27.31
N THR A 36 -4.48 9.56 26.65
CA THR A 36 -4.69 9.59 25.19
C THR A 36 -6.05 10.19 24.80
N GLY A 37 -6.98 10.31 25.74
CA GLY A 37 -8.36 10.78 25.49
C GLY A 37 -9.16 9.84 24.59
N GLN A 38 -8.71 8.58 24.42
CA GLN A 38 -9.46 7.56 23.72
C GLN A 38 -10.62 7.09 24.59
N TYR A 39 -11.79 6.88 23.98
CA TYR A 39 -12.95 6.38 24.70
C TYR A 39 -13.46 5.07 24.15
N HIS A 40 -14.10 4.29 25.01
CA HIS A 40 -14.81 3.07 24.64
C HIS A 40 -15.97 2.80 25.60
N CYS A 41 -17.19 2.76 25.06
CA CYS A 41 -18.34 2.23 25.77
C CYS A 41 -18.37 0.71 25.66
N LYS A 42 -18.27 0.00 26.78
CA LYS A 42 -18.26 -1.47 26.80
C LYS A 42 -19.63 -2.10 26.58
N LYS A 43 -20.72 -1.32 26.63
CA LYS A 43 -22.09 -1.80 26.39
C LYS A 43 -22.53 -1.67 24.93
N CYS A 44 -22.44 -0.48 24.33
CA CYS A 44 -22.80 -0.27 22.93
C CYS A 44 -21.65 -0.41 21.93
N GLY A 45 -20.41 -0.58 22.40
CA GLY A 45 -19.22 -0.76 21.56
C GLY A 45 -18.73 0.51 20.85
N LYS A 46 -19.37 1.67 21.07
CA LYS A 46 -18.90 2.96 20.52
C LYS A 46 -17.52 3.28 21.10
N LYS A 47 -16.57 3.57 20.22
CA LYS A 47 -15.19 3.88 20.56
C LYS A 47 -14.64 4.99 19.66
N GLY A 48 -13.66 5.73 20.15
CA GLY A 48 -13.09 6.86 19.42
C GLY A 48 -12.07 7.64 20.24
N ASN A 49 -11.87 8.90 19.89
CA ASN A 49 -11.00 9.83 20.61
C ASN A 49 -11.75 11.16 20.87
N ILE A 50 -11.10 12.09 21.57
CA ILE A 50 -11.73 13.37 21.91
C ILE A 50 -12.24 14.16 20.69
N ILE A 51 -11.61 14.00 19.52
CA ILE A 51 -12.04 14.65 18.27
C ILE A 51 -13.34 14.02 17.75
N THR A 52 -13.47 12.70 17.79
CA THR A 52 -14.71 12.04 17.37
C THR A 52 -15.85 12.31 18.35
N LEU A 53 -15.53 12.51 19.64
CA LEU A 53 -16.51 12.93 20.64
C LEU A 53 -17.00 14.35 20.41
N ALA A 54 -16.09 15.30 20.16
CA ALA A 54 -16.44 16.68 19.81
C ALA A 54 -17.42 16.76 18.62
N LYS A 55 -17.11 16.02 17.55
CA LYS A 55 -18.01 15.93 16.38
C LYS A 55 -19.39 15.37 16.72
N HIS A 56 -19.46 14.42 17.65
CA HIS A 56 -20.74 13.85 18.10
C HIS A 56 -21.62 14.91 18.80
N PHE A 57 -21.00 15.87 19.50
CA PHE A 57 -21.70 17.00 20.12
C PHE A 57 -21.91 18.21 19.20
N GLY A 58 -21.47 18.12 17.94
CA GLY A 58 -21.58 19.23 16.98
C GLY A 58 -20.46 20.26 17.08
N ASP A 59 -19.42 20.00 17.87
CA ASP A 59 -18.25 20.88 17.96
C ASP A 59 -17.36 20.78 16.71
N SER A 60 -16.82 21.93 16.29
CA SER A 60 -15.79 21.97 15.26
C SER A 60 -14.45 21.43 15.81
N THR A 61 -13.65 20.81 14.95
CA THR A 61 -12.27 20.43 15.30
C THR A 61 -11.40 21.62 15.68
N ASP A 62 -11.81 22.82 15.28
CA ASP A 62 -11.08 24.07 15.49
C ASP A 62 -11.30 24.66 16.89
N THR A 63 -12.37 24.26 17.60
CA THR A 63 -12.70 24.76 18.95
C THR A 63 -12.16 23.87 20.07
N VAL A 64 -11.82 22.60 19.77
CA VAL A 64 -11.47 21.57 20.78
C VAL A 64 -9.96 21.39 20.93
N GLY A 65 -9.16 21.84 19.95
CA GLY A 65 -7.71 21.77 20.01
C GLY A 65 -7.11 22.97 20.75
N LEU A 66 -6.53 22.74 21.95
CA LEU A 66 -5.69 23.75 22.65
C LEU A 66 -4.51 24.24 21.79
N TYR A 67 -4.08 23.41 20.84
CA TYR A 67 -3.18 23.74 19.76
C TYR A 67 -3.79 23.17 18.48
N PRO A 68 -4.50 23.97 17.67
CA PRO A 68 -4.95 23.48 16.37
C PRO A 68 -3.71 23.04 15.61
N ARG A 69 -3.61 21.73 15.34
CA ARG A 69 -2.61 21.24 14.39
C ARG A 69 -2.91 21.99 13.11
N ASN A 70 -2.01 22.92 12.73
CA ASN A 70 -1.96 23.40 11.36
C ASN A 70 -2.09 22.17 10.48
N ARG A 71 -3.24 22.01 9.82
CA ARG A 71 -3.42 20.97 8.82
C ARG A 71 -2.20 21.15 7.94
N ARG A 72 -1.28 20.18 7.93
CA ARG A 72 -0.19 20.18 6.94
C ARG A 72 -0.89 20.45 5.62
N GLY A 73 -0.59 21.61 5.02
CA GLY A 73 -1.40 22.18 3.95
C GLY A 73 -1.71 21.11 2.93
N ASN A 74 -2.98 21.06 2.48
CA ASN A 74 -3.53 20.14 1.48
C ASN A 74 -2.53 19.07 1.04
N ALA A 75 -2.52 17.91 1.70
CA ALA A 75 -1.77 16.78 1.19
C ALA A 75 -2.22 16.59 -0.26
N GLN A 76 -1.35 16.97 -1.20
CA GLN A 76 -1.63 16.94 -2.62
C GLN A 76 -2.12 15.53 -2.92
N LYS A 77 -3.41 15.40 -3.28
CA LYS A 77 -4.03 14.09 -3.46
C LYS A 77 -3.25 13.41 -4.58
N ASP A 78 -2.76 12.20 -4.34
CA ASP A 78 -2.04 11.45 -5.37
C ASP A 78 -2.95 11.31 -6.62
N PRO A 79 -2.40 11.37 -7.84
CA PRO A 79 -3.18 11.39 -9.08
C PRO A 79 -3.90 10.07 -9.30
N GLU A 80 -5.13 10.08 -9.78
CA GLU A 80 -5.83 8.82 -10.12
C GLU A 80 -5.00 7.98 -11.12
N PHE A 81 -4.93 6.67 -10.88
CA PHE A 81 -4.15 5.80 -11.75
C PHE A 81 -4.86 5.62 -13.09
N ASN A 82 -4.15 5.87 -14.18
CA ASN A 82 -4.62 5.68 -15.55
C ASN A 82 -3.42 5.42 -16.48
N PRO A 83 -3.64 4.99 -17.73
CA PRO A 83 -2.55 4.75 -18.68
C PRO A 83 -1.69 5.98 -18.99
N SER A 84 -2.26 7.19 -19.02
CA SER A 84 -1.47 8.40 -19.30
C SER A 84 -0.45 8.71 -18.19
N LEU A 85 -0.75 8.32 -16.95
CA LEU A 85 0.19 8.43 -15.83
C LEU A 85 1.40 7.51 -16.01
N VAL A 86 1.25 6.37 -16.68
CA VAL A 86 2.37 5.47 -17.03
C VAL A 86 3.32 6.18 -18.00
N GLU A 87 2.78 6.78 -19.05
CA GLU A 87 3.56 7.54 -20.03
C GLU A 87 4.25 8.75 -19.40
N GLU A 88 3.54 9.50 -18.56
CA GLU A 88 4.11 10.63 -17.82
C GLU A 88 5.29 10.19 -16.94
N CYS A 89 5.14 9.10 -16.19
CA CYS A 89 6.22 8.59 -15.35
C CYS A 89 7.40 8.09 -16.19
N CYS A 90 7.14 7.41 -17.31
CA CYS A 90 8.17 6.90 -18.22
C CYS A 90 9.02 8.04 -18.79
N GLN A 91 8.38 9.11 -19.27
CA GLN A 91 9.06 10.30 -19.80
C GLN A 91 9.88 11.05 -18.74
N ASN A 92 9.47 10.95 -17.48
CA ASN A 92 10.14 11.62 -16.36
C ASN A 92 11.30 10.82 -15.76
N LEU A 93 11.67 9.65 -16.31
CA LEU A 93 12.77 8.82 -15.80
C LEU A 93 14.12 9.55 -15.90
N PRO A 94 14.73 9.96 -14.78
CA PRO A 94 15.97 10.73 -14.82
C PRO A 94 17.18 9.83 -15.08
N ASP A 95 18.22 10.37 -15.72
CA ASP A 95 19.44 9.63 -16.10
C ASP A 95 20.09 8.90 -14.92
N ARG A 96 20.12 9.50 -13.72
CA ARG A 96 20.67 8.85 -12.52
C ARG A 96 19.96 7.55 -12.16
N ILE A 97 18.64 7.47 -12.38
CA ILE A 97 17.84 6.28 -12.08
C ILE A 97 18.03 5.28 -13.22
N ARG A 98 18.07 5.74 -14.47
CA ARG A 98 18.41 4.89 -15.63
C ARG A 98 19.77 4.24 -15.45
N GLN A 99 20.80 4.99 -15.06
CA GLN A 99 22.14 4.47 -14.76
C GLN A 99 22.12 3.45 -13.61
N TYR A 100 21.33 3.69 -12.56
CA TYR A 100 21.15 2.72 -11.48
C TYR A 100 20.50 1.42 -11.96
N LEU A 101 19.48 1.48 -12.82
CA LEU A 101 18.84 0.30 -13.41
C LEU A 101 19.81 -0.46 -14.33
N ASN A 102 20.57 0.24 -15.15
CA ASN A 102 21.62 -0.34 -15.99
C ASN A 102 22.73 -1.01 -15.15
N ALA A 103 23.15 -0.40 -14.04
CA ALA A 103 24.11 -1.01 -13.10
C ALA A 103 23.56 -2.27 -12.43
N ARG A 104 22.22 -2.42 -12.35
CA ARG A 104 21.52 -3.63 -11.90
C ARG A 104 21.33 -4.66 -13.03
N GLY A 105 21.86 -4.39 -14.22
CA GLY A 105 21.80 -5.26 -15.39
C GLY A 105 20.51 -5.17 -16.20
N ILE A 106 19.66 -4.16 -15.96
CA ILE A 106 18.43 -3.91 -16.72
C ILE A 106 18.79 -2.98 -17.90
N THR A 107 18.66 -3.47 -19.13
CA THR A 107 19.08 -2.74 -20.33
C THR A 107 18.07 -1.67 -20.74
N ASP A 108 18.52 -0.63 -21.44
CA ASP A 108 17.64 0.44 -21.93
C ASP A 108 16.44 -0.05 -22.77
N PRO A 109 16.58 -1.05 -23.68
CA PRO A 109 15.43 -1.63 -24.38
C PRO A 109 14.39 -2.21 -23.43
N ILE A 110 14.80 -2.87 -22.34
CA ILE A 110 13.88 -3.42 -21.33
C ILE A 110 13.27 -2.31 -20.47
N ILE A 111 14.02 -1.25 -20.17
CA ILE A 111 13.49 -0.05 -19.49
C ILE A 111 12.35 0.56 -20.30
N GLU A 112 12.53 0.69 -21.62
CA GLU A 112 11.58 1.28 -22.56
C GLU A 112 10.37 0.35 -22.81
N GLU A 113 10.63 -0.92 -23.13
CA GLU A 113 9.61 -1.93 -23.40
C GLU A 113 8.62 -2.06 -22.23
N TYR A 114 9.13 -2.10 -21.00
CA TYR A 114 8.30 -2.23 -19.79
C TYR A 114 7.94 -0.89 -19.14
N ARG A 115 8.17 0.24 -19.85
CA ARG A 115 7.80 1.61 -19.45
C ARG A 115 8.18 1.94 -18.00
N LEU A 116 9.42 1.60 -17.60
CA LEU A 116 9.90 1.97 -16.27
C LEU A 116 10.03 3.48 -16.19
N GLY A 117 9.59 4.04 -15.06
CA GLY A 117 9.43 5.48 -14.94
C GLY A 117 9.82 6.04 -13.58
N TRP A 118 9.52 7.32 -13.41
CA TRP A 118 9.79 8.08 -12.20
C TRP A 118 8.62 8.99 -11.88
N GLY A 119 8.05 8.86 -10.69
CA GLY A 119 6.86 9.62 -10.30
C GLY A 119 6.74 9.84 -8.80
N LYS A 120 5.92 10.83 -8.42
CA LYS A 120 5.71 11.21 -7.03
C LYS A 120 4.39 10.63 -6.50
N PHE A 121 4.49 9.74 -5.52
CA PHE A 121 3.36 9.04 -4.91
C PHE A 121 3.52 8.99 -3.39
N TYR A 122 2.42 9.18 -2.66
CA TYR A 122 2.41 9.23 -1.20
C TYR A 122 3.44 10.23 -0.65
N GLY A 123 3.59 11.37 -1.34
CA GLY A 123 4.50 12.46 -0.98
C GLY A 123 5.99 12.19 -1.22
N ARG A 124 6.37 11.13 -1.94
CA ARG A 124 7.78 10.78 -2.22
C ARG A 124 7.97 10.40 -3.68
N TRP A 125 9.19 10.53 -4.18
CA TRP A 125 9.54 10.06 -5.52
C TRP A 125 9.89 8.57 -5.51
N TRP A 126 9.48 7.88 -6.57
CA TRP A 126 9.61 6.43 -6.73
C TRP A 126 9.97 6.07 -8.15
N ILE A 127 10.75 5.00 -8.29
CA ILE A 127 10.85 4.27 -9.56
C ILE A 127 9.53 3.54 -9.74
N THR A 128 8.88 3.74 -10.88
CA THR A 128 7.60 3.13 -11.21
C THR A 128 7.80 1.93 -12.11
N ILE A 129 7.20 0.81 -11.75
CA ILE A 129 7.11 -0.40 -12.57
C ILE A 129 5.62 -0.61 -12.85
N PRO A 130 5.11 -0.28 -14.06
CA PRO A 130 3.71 -0.47 -14.40
C PRO A 130 3.38 -1.95 -14.50
N ILE A 131 2.20 -2.31 -13.99
CA ILE A 131 1.69 -3.67 -13.98
C ILE A 131 0.39 -3.72 -14.78
N GLU A 132 0.32 -4.69 -15.68
CA GLU A 132 -0.85 -5.01 -16.46
C GLU A 132 -1.67 -6.15 -15.83
N ASP A 133 -2.96 -6.18 -16.10
CA ASP A 133 -3.80 -7.35 -15.88
C ASP A 133 -3.66 -8.36 -17.04
N ILE A 134 -4.44 -9.44 -16.97
CA ILE A 134 -4.40 -10.51 -17.96
C ILE A 134 -4.87 -10.07 -19.36
N ASP A 135 -5.62 -8.97 -19.42
CA ASP A 135 -6.16 -8.40 -20.66
C ASP A 135 -5.24 -7.32 -21.25
N GLY A 136 -4.09 -7.07 -20.61
CA GLY A 136 -3.09 -6.09 -21.05
C GLY A 136 -3.37 -4.64 -20.61
N ASN A 137 -4.31 -4.43 -19.68
CA ASN A 137 -4.62 -3.09 -19.17
C ASN A 137 -3.70 -2.75 -18.00
N PHE A 138 -3.10 -1.57 -17.99
CA PHE A 138 -2.40 -1.08 -16.80
C PHE A 138 -3.37 -0.92 -15.64
N VAL A 139 -3.03 -1.51 -14.49
CA VAL A 139 -3.89 -1.52 -13.29
C VAL A 139 -3.25 -0.88 -12.07
N PHE A 140 -1.92 -0.90 -11.95
CA PHE A 140 -1.20 -0.23 -10.85
C PHE A 140 0.30 -0.11 -11.11
N PHE A 141 1.00 0.64 -10.27
CA PHE A 141 2.46 0.63 -10.15
C PHE A 141 2.93 -0.21 -8.97
N LYS A 142 4.00 -0.96 -9.21
CA LYS A 142 4.96 -1.30 -8.16
C LYS A 142 5.96 -0.17 -8.03
N LEU A 143 6.08 0.34 -6.81
CA LEU A 143 6.95 1.47 -6.49
C LEU A 143 8.23 0.94 -5.83
N ARG A 144 9.38 1.28 -6.40
CA ARG A 144 10.70 0.98 -5.84
C ARG A 144 11.38 2.26 -5.38
N ARG A 145 12.01 2.16 -4.20
CA ARG A 145 12.67 3.30 -3.54
C ARG A 145 13.79 3.84 -4.41
N ASP A 146 13.94 5.16 -4.38
CA ASP A 146 15.15 5.83 -4.82
C ASP A 146 16.39 5.24 -4.12
N PRO A 147 17.43 4.80 -4.84
CA PRO A 147 18.68 4.35 -4.20
C PRO A 147 19.34 5.44 -3.35
N ALA A 148 19.15 6.72 -3.66
CA ALA A 148 19.74 7.84 -2.93
C ALA A 148 19.03 8.17 -1.60
N VAL A 149 17.85 7.59 -1.34
CA VAL A 149 17.04 7.94 -0.17
C VAL A 149 17.11 6.82 0.87
N ASP A 150 17.73 7.10 2.01
CA ASP A 150 17.78 6.14 3.11
C ASP A 150 16.46 6.15 3.91
N THR A 151 15.59 5.19 3.61
CA THR A 151 14.38 4.94 4.39
C THR A 151 14.14 3.45 4.56
N LYS A 152 13.54 3.07 5.71
CA LYS A 152 13.14 1.68 5.97
C LYS A 152 12.17 1.10 4.94
N LYS A 153 11.41 1.93 4.21
CA LYS A 153 10.37 1.49 3.26
C LYS A 153 10.92 1.39 1.84
N LYS A 154 11.31 0.18 1.43
CA LYS A 154 11.99 -0.09 0.14
C LYS A 154 11.03 -0.29 -1.05
N LYS A 155 9.78 -0.70 -0.81
CA LYS A 155 8.80 -1.03 -1.86
C LYS A 155 7.38 -0.68 -1.44
N MET A 156 6.55 -0.29 -2.40
CA MET A 156 5.11 -0.05 -2.21
C MET A 156 4.31 -0.42 -3.47
N THR A 157 2.98 -0.31 -3.37
CA THR A 157 2.04 -0.44 -4.49
C THR A 157 1.20 0.82 -4.57
N TYR A 158 0.91 1.30 -5.79
CA TYR A 158 0.05 2.45 -6.06
C TYR A 158 -0.96 2.13 -7.17
N PRO A 159 -2.29 2.29 -6.97
CA PRO A 159 -2.92 2.68 -5.72
C PRO A 159 -2.90 1.54 -4.68
N LYS A 160 -3.31 1.83 -3.44
CA LYS A 160 -3.46 0.81 -2.39
C LYS A 160 -4.73 0.00 -2.63
N GLY A 161 -4.74 -1.26 -2.17
CA GLY A 161 -5.93 -2.12 -2.22
C GLY A 161 -6.15 -2.84 -3.55
N VAL A 162 -5.22 -2.68 -4.50
CA VAL A 162 -5.24 -3.43 -5.76
C VAL A 162 -4.87 -4.90 -5.53
N GLN A 163 -5.42 -5.76 -6.38
CA GLN A 163 -5.13 -7.19 -6.32
C GLN A 163 -3.77 -7.49 -6.96
N ALA A 164 -3.08 -8.50 -6.44
CA ALA A 164 -1.86 -9.00 -7.06
C ALA A 164 -2.13 -9.53 -8.46
N GLN A 165 -1.17 -9.28 -9.35
CA GLN A 165 -1.08 -9.79 -10.73
C GLN A 165 0.24 -10.56 -10.92
N ILE A 166 0.30 -11.38 -11.96
CA ILE A 166 1.58 -11.80 -12.53
C ILE A 166 2.15 -10.61 -13.30
N TYR A 167 3.41 -10.29 -13.04
CA TYR A 167 4.11 -9.31 -13.85
C TYR A 167 4.53 -9.97 -15.17
N ASP A 168 3.98 -9.42 -16.26
CA ASP A 168 4.06 -9.87 -17.64
C ASP A 168 3.19 -11.10 -17.98
N TRP A 169 1.88 -10.86 -18.03
CA TRP A 169 0.91 -11.84 -18.53
C TRP A 169 1.11 -12.20 -20.01
N GLN A 170 1.68 -11.29 -20.80
CA GLN A 170 1.96 -11.52 -22.22
C GLN A 170 3.01 -12.63 -22.40
N THR A 171 4.09 -12.62 -21.62
CA THR A 171 5.05 -13.73 -21.59
C THR A 171 4.35 -15.03 -21.23
N VAL A 172 3.49 -15.06 -20.19
CA VAL A 172 2.76 -16.29 -19.81
C VAL A 172 1.92 -16.86 -20.97
N GLN A 173 1.33 -15.99 -21.79
CA GLN A 173 0.51 -16.37 -22.94
C GLN A 173 1.36 -16.84 -24.14
N ASN A 174 2.55 -16.26 -24.33
CA ASN A 174 3.50 -16.59 -25.40
C ASN A 174 4.45 -17.72 -24.97
N VAL A 175 3.92 -18.93 -24.90
CA VAL A 175 4.62 -20.11 -24.40
C VAL A 175 5.88 -20.39 -25.22
N ALA A 176 7.02 -20.48 -24.52
CA ALA A 176 8.27 -20.99 -25.04
C ALA A 176 8.66 -22.28 -24.30
N HIS A 177 9.92 -22.72 -24.44
CA HIS A 177 10.38 -23.97 -23.83
C HIS A 177 10.58 -23.87 -22.31
N LYS A 178 11.08 -22.74 -21.79
CA LYS A 178 11.46 -22.56 -20.38
C LYS A 178 10.97 -21.23 -19.83
N LEU A 179 10.34 -21.26 -18.66
CA LEU A 179 9.92 -20.07 -17.92
C LEU A 179 10.60 -20.03 -16.54
N VAL A 180 11.05 -18.83 -16.14
CA VAL A 180 11.52 -18.59 -14.77
C VAL A 180 10.48 -17.79 -13.98
N VAL A 181 10.09 -18.30 -12.82
CA VAL A 181 9.29 -17.57 -11.83
C VAL A 181 10.24 -16.99 -10.79
N CYS A 182 10.33 -15.66 -10.74
CA CYS A 182 11.22 -14.91 -9.87
C CYS A 182 10.51 -14.46 -8.58
N GLU A 183 11.28 -14.13 -7.55
CA GLU A 183 10.74 -13.54 -6.31
C GLU A 183 10.27 -12.09 -6.49
N GLY A 184 10.98 -11.30 -7.30
CA GLY A 184 10.75 -9.86 -7.42
C GLY A 184 10.80 -9.31 -8.84
N GLU A 185 10.23 -8.11 -9.00
CA GLU A 185 10.09 -7.46 -10.31
C GLU A 185 11.44 -7.09 -10.94
N LEU A 186 12.44 -6.72 -10.13
CA LEU A 186 13.76 -6.37 -10.67
C LEU A 186 14.57 -7.60 -11.13
N ASP A 187 14.41 -8.75 -10.47
CA ASP A 187 15.09 -9.98 -10.88
C ASP A 187 14.52 -10.47 -12.22
N ARG A 188 13.20 -10.36 -12.36
CA ARG A 188 12.51 -10.62 -13.62
C ARG A 188 13.02 -9.71 -14.75
N LEU A 189 13.11 -8.40 -14.52
CA LEU A 189 13.61 -7.44 -15.52
C LEU A 189 15.07 -7.72 -15.93
N LEU A 190 15.90 -8.14 -14.99
CA LEU A 190 17.27 -8.60 -15.26
C LEU A 190 17.28 -9.83 -16.19
N LEU A 191 16.45 -10.84 -15.92
CA LEU A 191 16.37 -12.04 -16.76
C LEU A 191 15.88 -11.72 -18.17
N MET A 192 14.89 -10.83 -18.31
CA MET A 192 14.46 -10.35 -19.63
C MET A 192 15.59 -9.63 -20.38
N SER A 193 16.40 -8.85 -19.66
CA SER A 193 17.59 -8.20 -20.23
C SER A 193 18.66 -9.19 -20.70
N LYS A 194 18.54 -10.48 -20.33
CA LYS A 194 19.36 -11.60 -20.80
C LYS A 194 18.64 -12.49 -21.82
N GLY A 195 17.44 -12.11 -22.27
CA GLY A 195 16.63 -12.90 -23.18
C GLY A 195 16.05 -14.18 -22.55
N ILE A 196 15.94 -14.24 -21.21
CA ILE A 196 15.39 -15.37 -20.49
C ILE A 196 13.93 -15.05 -20.11
N PRO A 197 12.94 -15.79 -20.64
CA PRO A 197 11.54 -15.58 -20.30
C PRO A 197 11.31 -15.72 -18.79
N ALA A 198 10.78 -14.66 -18.17
CA ALA A 198 10.61 -14.61 -16.73
C ALA A 198 9.36 -13.83 -16.30
N VAL A 199 8.72 -14.32 -15.24
CA VAL A 199 7.55 -13.71 -14.60
C VAL A 199 7.73 -13.64 -13.08
N THR A 200 6.92 -12.84 -12.38
CA THR A 200 6.88 -12.82 -10.90
C THR A 200 5.51 -12.39 -10.39
N SER A 201 5.17 -12.73 -9.15
CA SER A 201 3.99 -12.18 -8.47
C SER A 201 4.28 -10.81 -7.85
N THR A 202 3.46 -9.82 -8.16
CA THR A 202 3.64 -8.41 -7.75
C THR A 202 3.48 -8.10 -6.26
N HIS A 203 3.12 -9.08 -5.42
CA HIS A 203 3.00 -8.90 -3.96
C HIS A 203 3.85 -9.89 -3.16
N GLY A 204 4.92 -10.40 -3.80
CA GLY A 204 5.88 -11.36 -3.22
C GLY A 204 5.40 -12.81 -3.29
N ALA A 205 6.31 -13.76 -3.03
CA ALA A 205 6.09 -15.19 -3.29
C ALA A 205 4.80 -15.77 -2.66
N MET A 206 4.41 -15.32 -1.47
CA MET A 206 3.17 -15.77 -0.79
C MET A 206 1.87 -15.28 -1.45
N SER A 207 1.97 -14.35 -2.40
CA SER A 207 0.82 -13.81 -3.15
C SER A 207 0.55 -14.54 -4.46
N PHE A 208 1.35 -15.57 -4.78
CA PHE A 208 1.15 -16.37 -5.98
C PHE A 208 -0.14 -17.19 -5.84
N LYS A 209 -1.15 -16.87 -6.65
CA LYS A 209 -2.48 -17.46 -6.53
C LYS A 209 -2.54 -18.85 -7.20
N LYS A 210 -3.26 -19.79 -6.60
CA LYS A 210 -3.36 -21.17 -7.13
C LYS A 210 -3.99 -21.19 -8.53
N GLU A 211 -4.95 -20.30 -8.80
CA GLU A 211 -5.57 -20.17 -10.11
C GLU A 211 -4.60 -19.75 -11.21
N TRP A 212 -3.41 -19.23 -10.89
CA TRP A 212 -2.42 -18.84 -11.87
C TRP A 212 -1.64 -20.04 -12.42
N VAL A 213 -1.54 -21.13 -11.65
CA VAL A 213 -0.83 -22.34 -12.04
C VAL A 213 -1.38 -22.90 -13.36
N LYS A 214 -2.69 -22.78 -13.61
CA LYS A 214 -3.32 -23.26 -14.86
C LYS A 214 -2.76 -22.59 -16.13
N TYR A 215 -2.25 -21.36 -16.01
CA TYR A 215 -1.62 -20.67 -17.13
C TYR A 215 -0.17 -21.12 -17.33
N LEU A 216 0.51 -21.53 -16.25
CA LEU A 216 1.88 -22.03 -16.30
C LEU A 216 1.99 -23.48 -16.76
N GLN A 217 0.93 -24.28 -16.62
CA GLN A 217 0.88 -25.69 -17.05
C GLN A 217 1.17 -25.91 -18.54
N LYS A 218 1.04 -24.86 -19.36
CA LYS A 218 1.36 -24.91 -20.79
C LYS A 218 2.87 -24.93 -21.07
N TRP A 219 3.68 -24.52 -20.10
CA TRP A 219 5.13 -24.45 -20.24
C TRP A 219 5.78 -25.82 -19.96
N PRO A 220 6.64 -26.32 -20.87
CA PRO A 220 7.32 -27.61 -20.67
C PRO A 220 8.20 -27.65 -19.41
N GLU A 221 8.92 -26.55 -19.14
CA GLU A 221 9.77 -26.42 -17.96
C GLU A 221 9.52 -25.08 -17.24
N VAL A 222 9.29 -25.16 -15.93
CA VAL A 222 9.12 -23.98 -15.05
C VAL A 222 10.14 -24.06 -13.92
N TYR A 223 11.01 -23.06 -13.83
CA TYR A 223 12.02 -22.92 -12.79
C TYR A 223 11.56 -21.87 -11.78
N VAL A 224 11.73 -22.13 -10.48
CA VAL A 224 11.35 -21.19 -9.42
C VAL A 224 12.61 -20.71 -8.70
N GLY A 225 12.90 -19.41 -8.82
CA GLY A 225 13.99 -18.74 -8.11
C GLY A 225 13.46 -17.99 -6.89
N TYR A 226 13.91 -18.37 -5.69
CA TYR A 226 13.58 -17.72 -4.43
C TYR A 226 14.86 -17.44 -3.63
N GLU A 227 14.91 -16.34 -2.87
CA GLU A 227 16.00 -16.10 -1.93
C GLU A 227 15.94 -17.14 -0.80
N GLN A 228 17.05 -17.86 -0.58
CA GLN A 228 17.26 -18.60 0.66
C GLN A 228 17.56 -17.59 1.77
N ARG A 229 16.72 -17.55 2.80
CA ARG A 229 16.92 -16.72 3.99
C ARG A 229 17.87 -17.37 4.98
#